data_AF-A0A7S0ERN8-F1
#
_entry.id   AF-A0A7S0ERN8-F1
#
_cell.length_a   1.000
_cell.length_b   1.000
_cell.length_c   1.000
_cell.angle_alpha   90.00
_cell.angle_beta   90.00
_cell.angle_gamma   90.00
#
_symmetry.space_group_name_H-M   'P 1'
#
loop_
_entity.id
_entity.type
_entity.pdbx_description
1 polymer ?
#
loop_
_entity_poly.entity_id
_entity_poly.type
_entity_poly.pdbx_seq_one_letter_code
_entity_poly.pdbx_strand_id
1 'polypeptide(L)'
;EKERLISEKEQMISEKEKRAQILEEQLMNIKEERLLSESRLRAVLNNRSLIEIGIARYRPGATLTQGILQFVDEHLLDKSGKGKPSLSKHSRRVCTEMAKYGFGSIEQAVVNDMFHVMHEISKPLHQKSAAKAGYYVGGSSPLAEVVVCMLTKLQSMNHVPDDYPVYVIDERGQAKVTVLKGEVLPIADDACEPREAAEELDGAEELETRA
;
A
#
# COMPACT_ATOMS: atom_id res chain seq x y z
N GLU A 1 34.18 13.93 36.72
CA GLU A 1 33.66 14.96 35.79
C GLU A 1 33.41 14.41 34.39
N LYS A 2 34.42 13.82 33.73
CA LYS A 2 34.26 13.16 32.41
C LYS A 2 33.15 12.10 32.37
N GLU A 3 33.07 11.23 33.37
CA GLU A 3 32.01 10.19 33.44
C GLU A 3 30.61 10.78 33.63
N ARG A 4 30.49 11.88 34.39
CA ARG A 4 29.22 12.60 34.56
C ARG A 4 28.74 13.20 33.23
N LEU A 5 29.66 13.82 32.49
CA LEU A 5 29.38 14.39 31.15
C LEU A 5 29.02 13.32 30.11
N ILE A 6 29.60 12.12 30.21
CA ILE A 6 29.24 10.98 29.34
C ILE A 6 27.81 10.53 29.66
N SER A 7 27.49 10.31 30.93
CA SER A 7 26.17 9.88 31.37
C SER A 7 25.07 10.90 31.02
N GLU A 8 25.32 12.20 31.22
CA GLU A 8 24.40 13.28 30.83
C GLU A 8 24.15 13.30 29.31
N LYS A 9 25.19 13.05 28.49
CA LYS A 9 25.04 12.96 27.02
C LYS A 9 24.25 11.73 26.59
N GLU A 10 24.50 10.57 27.19
CA GLU A 10 23.78 9.34 26.89
C GLU A 10 22.29 9.47 27.22
N GLN A 11 21.96 10.11 28.35
CA GLN A 11 20.56 10.41 28.69
C GLN A 11 19.90 11.34 27.67
N MET A 12 20.58 12.42 27.26
CA MET A 12 20.06 13.32 26.23
C MET A 12 19.86 12.64 24.88
N ILE A 13 20.76 11.73 24.49
CA ILE A 13 20.62 10.96 23.24
C ILE A 13 19.38 10.06 23.34
N SER A 14 19.24 9.30 24.43
CA SER A 14 18.09 8.42 24.65
C SER A 14 16.75 9.18 24.66
N GLU A 15 16.69 10.35 25.29
CA GLU A 15 15.49 11.18 25.29
C GLU A 15 15.13 11.70 23.90
N LYS A 16 16.13 12.11 23.12
CA LYS A 16 15.91 12.55 21.73
C LYS A 16 15.43 11.42 20.83
N GLU A 17 16.00 10.22 20.98
CA GLU A 17 15.59 9.04 20.23
C GLU A 17 14.13 8.67 20.54
N LYS A 18 13.75 8.67 21.83
CA LYS A 18 12.34 8.44 22.23
C LYS A 18 11.40 9.48 21.62
N ARG A 19 11.76 10.76 21.65
CA ARG A 19 10.94 11.82 21.03
C ARG A 19 10.83 11.67 19.51
N ALA A 20 11.92 11.29 18.84
CA ALA A 20 11.90 11.05 17.40
C ALA A 20 10.95 9.90 17.05
N GLN A 21 11.00 8.79 17.80
CA GLN A 21 10.08 7.66 17.62
C GLN A 21 8.61 8.06 17.78
N ILE A 22 8.28 8.83 18.82
CA ILE A 22 6.91 9.32 19.04
C ILE A 22 6.44 10.20 17.87
N LEU A 23 7.29 11.10 17.39
CA LEU A 23 6.95 11.98 16.27
C LEU A 23 6.80 11.21 14.95
N GLU A 24 7.62 10.20 14.72
CA GLU A 24 7.49 9.31 13.55
C GLU A 24 6.17 8.54 13.57
N GLU A 25 5.78 7.99 14.72
CA GLU A 25 4.50 7.31 14.88
C GLU A 25 3.32 8.26 14.64
N GLN A 26 3.35 9.46 15.22
CA GLN A 26 2.35 10.49 14.98
C GLN A 26 2.24 10.87 13.50
N LEU A 27 3.37 11.02 12.82
CA LEU A 27 3.41 11.34 11.40
C LEU A 27 2.80 10.22 10.54
N MET A 28 3.03 8.95 10.88
CA MET A 28 2.41 7.82 10.19
C MET A 28 0.90 7.76 10.44
N ASN A 29 0.45 8.04 11.66
CA ASN A 29 -0.98 8.09 11.98
C ASN A 29 -1.67 9.23 11.21
N ILE A 30 -1.07 10.42 11.13
CA ILE A 30 -1.60 11.53 10.34
C ILE A 30 -1.67 11.18 8.84
N LYS A 31 -0.62 10.53 8.30
CA LYS A 31 -0.63 10.06 6.90
C LYS A 31 -1.76 9.07 6.65
N GLU A 32 -1.99 8.15 7.58
CA GLU A 32 -3.08 7.18 7.50
C GLU A 32 -4.45 7.86 7.57
N GLU A 33 -4.68 8.74 8.55
CA GLU A 33 -5.92 9.52 8.69
C GLU A 33 -6.23 10.34 7.44
N ARG A 34 -5.20 10.96 6.85
CA ARG A 34 -5.35 11.68 5.60
C ARG A 34 -5.78 10.74 4.47
N LEU A 35 -5.11 9.59 4.33
CA LEU A 35 -5.49 8.60 3.31
C LEU A 35 -6.92 8.09 3.52
N LEU A 36 -7.34 7.86 4.77
CA LEU A 36 -8.71 7.49 5.13
C LEU A 36 -9.69 8.57 4.69
N SER A 37 -9.43 9.81 5.05
CA SER A 37 -10.29 10.93 4.67
C SER A 37 -10.39 11.09 3.16
N GLU A 38 -9.28 10.97 2.43
CA GLU A 38 -9.28 11.04 0.98
C GLU A 38 -10.03 9.85 0.35
N SER A 39 -9.84 8.64 0.88
CA SER A 39 -10.50 7.43 0.37
C SER A 39 -12.01 7.45 0.55
N ARG A 40 -12.53 8.06 1.62
CA ARG A 40 -13.98 8.23 1.85
C ARG A 40 -14.64 9.13 0.81
N LEU A 41 -13.87 10.04 0.21
CA LEU A 41 -14.38 11.03 -0.73
C LEU A 41 -14.14 10.61 -2.20
N ARG A 42 -13.09 9.83 -2.48
CA ARG A 42 -12.71 9.44 -3.85
C ARG A 42 -11.90 8.14 -3.90
N ALA A 43 -11.83 7.52 -5.07
CA ALA A 43 -10.88 6.46 -5.32
C ALA A 43 -9.44 7.00 -5.24
N VAL A 44 -8.60 6.42 -4.38
CA VAL A 44 -7.20 6.81 -4.23
C VAL A 44 -6.30 5.66 -4.67
N LEU A 45 -5.53 5.88 -5.74
CA LEU A 45 -4.45 4.97 -6.13
C LEU A 45 -3.28 5.12 -5.16
N ASN A 46 -2.94 4.07 -4.44
CA ASN A 46 -2.08 4.17 -3.26
C ASN A 46 -1.08 3.01 -3.08
N ASN A 47 -0.59 2.44 -4.19
CA ASN A 47 0.48 1.42 -4.19
C ASN A 47 1.60 1.79 -3.20
N ARG A 48 2.18 2.98 -3.36
CA ARG A 48 3.28 3.44 -2.50
C ARG A 48 2.83 3.75 -1.08
N SER A 49 1.74 4.49 -0.89
CA SER A 49 1.41 5.05 0.43
C SER A 49 1.08 3.98 1.46
N LEU A 50 0.32 2.94 1.08
CA LEU A 50 0.00 1.83 1.99
C LEU A 50 1.24 1.00 2.34
N ILE A 51 2.09 0.73 1.34
CA ILE A 51 3.35 0.02 1.55
C ILE A 51 4.28 0.86 2.45
N GLU A 52 4.39 2.16 2.22
CA GLU A 52 5.23 3.06 3.03
C GLU A 52 4.79 3.06 4.51
N ILE A 53 3.49 3.17 4.77
CA ILE A 53 2.94 3.11 6.14
C ILE A 53 3.25 1.74 6.78
N GLY A 54 2.96 0.66 6.06
CA GLY A 54 3.21 -0.70 6.59
C GLY A 54 4.69 -0.97 6.86
N ILE A 55 5.58 -0.53 5.98
CA ILE A 55 7.03 -0.72 6.13
C ILE A 55 7.59 0.13 7.26
N ALA A 56 7.14 1.38 7.41
CA ALA A 56 7.54 2.23 8.53
C ALA A 56 7.16 1.61 9.88
N ARG A 57 6.01 0.94 9.96
CA ARG A 57 5.57 0.21 11.16
C ARG A 57 6.32 -1.10 11.37
N TYR A 58 6.64 -1.82 10.29
CA TYR A 58 7.39 -3.06 10.33
C TYR A 58 8.85 -2.85 10.78
N ARG A 59 9.52 -1.82 10.25
CA ARG A 59 10.92 -1.47 10.55
C ARG A 59 11.05 0.02 10.84
N PRO A 60 10.68 0.47 12.05
CA PRO A 60 10.87 1.86 12.46
C PRO A 60 12.34 2.28 12.35
N GLY A 61 12.58 3.51 11.88
CA GLY A 61 13.92 4.06 11.68
C GLY A 61 14.70 3.57 10.45
N ALA A 62 14.20 2.56 9.72
CA ALA A 62 14.80 2.16 8.44
C ALA A 62 14.36 3.12 7.32
N THR A 63 15.23 3.34 6.33
CA THR A 63 14.77 4.01 5.10
C THR A 63 13.75 3.13 4.38
N LEU A 64 12.78 3.71 3.68
CA LEU A 64 11.74 2.95 2.97
C LEU A 64 12.34 1.86 2.06
N THR A 65 13.40 2.20 1.31
CA THR A 65 14.10 1.24 0.44
C THR A 65 14.69 0.07 1.23
N GLN A 66 15.38 0.33 2.34
CA GLN A 66 15.95 -0.73 3.18
C GLN A 66 14.87 -1.58 3.82
N GLY A 67 13.81 -0.96 4.36
CA GLY A 67 12.69 -1.66 4.98
C GLY A 67 11.98 -2.58 3.99
N ILE A 68 11.77 -2.12 2.75
CA ILE A 68 11.21 -2.95 1.68
C ILE A 68 12.12 -4.12 1.34
N LEU A 69 13.42 -3.89 1.11
CA LEU A 69 14.34 -4.96 0.75
C LEU A 69 14.39 -6.04 1.84
N GLN A 70 14.47 -5.63 3.10
CA GLN A 70 14.40 -6.55 4.25
C GLN A 70 13.07 -7.29 4.30
N PHE A 71 11.95 -6.60 4.12
CA PHE A 71 10.63 -7.22 4.15
C PHE A 71 10.45 -8.27 3.04
N VAL A 72 10.85 -7.93 1.81
CA VAL A 72 10.81 -8.84 0.66
C VAL A 72 11.66 -10.08 0.94
N ASP A 73 12.88 -9.87 1.41
CA ASP A 73 13.84 -10.94 1.68
C ASP A 73 13.40 -11.88 2.82
N GLU A 74 12.82 -11.32 3.88
CA GLU A 74 12.41 -12.09 5.07
C GLU A 74 11.06 -12.81 4.88
N HIS A 75 10.14 -12.23 4.11
CA HIS A 75 8.74 -12.70 4.08
C HIS A 75 8.23 -13.14 2.71
N LEU A 76 8.73 -12.54 1.63
CA LEU A 76 8.12 -12.71 0.30
C LEU A 76 8.91 -13.63 -0.63
N LEU A 77 10.22 -13.76 -0.38
CA LEU A 77 11.10 -14.66 -1.12
C LEU A 77 11.55 -15.84 -0.26
N ASP A 78 11.80 -16.97 -0.90
CA ASP A 78 12.50 -18.11 -0.32
C ASP A 78 13.91 -18.18 -0.90
N LYS A 79 14.90 -18.02 -0.01
CA LYS A 79 16.35 -18.08 -0.29
C LYS A 79 17.03 -19.26 0.40
N SER A 80 16.27 -20.22 0.94
CA SER A 80 16.80 -21.32 1.75
C SER A 80 17.63 -22.35 0.97
N GLY A 81 17.59 -22.32 -0.38
CA GLY A 81 18.36 -23.22 -1.24
C GLY A 81 19.57 -22.55 -1.91
N LYS A 82 20.50 -23.38 -2.42
CA LYS A 82 21.62 -22.94 -3.29
C LYS A 82 21.17 -22.46 -4.69
N GLY A 83 19.86 -22.35 -4.91
CA GLY A 83 19.25 -22.00 -6.19
C GLY A 83 19.01 -20.50 -6.34
N LYS A 84 18.39 -20.11 -7.46
CA LYS A 84 17.87 -18.75 -7.64
C LYS A 84 16.76 -18.48 -6.61
N PRO A 85 16.61 -17.23 -6.13
CA PRO A 85 15.49 -16.84 -5.28
C PRO A 85 14.16 -17.27 -5.90
N SER A 86 13.25 -17.77 -5.08
CA SER A 86 11.90 -18.17 -5.49
C SER A 86 10.87 -17.48 -4.61
N LEU A 87 9.58 -17.58 -4.95
CA LEU A 87 8.54 -17.04 -4.07
C LEU A 87 8.44 -17.85 -2.78
N SER A 88 8.23 -17.15 -1.66
CA SER A 88 7.88 -17.79 -0.39
C SER A 88 6.53 -18.51 -0.50
N LYS A 89 6.23 -19.39 0.47
CA LYS A 89 4.94 -20.09 0.53
C LYS A 89 3.75 -19.11 0.54
N HIS A 90 3.91 -17.97 1.23
CA HIS A 90 2.89 -16.91 1.28
C HIS A 90 2.68 -16.31 -0.10
N SER A 91 3.75 -15.82 -0.74
CA SER A 91 3.67 -15.15 -2.03
C SER A 91 3.14 -16.08 -3.13
N ARG A 92 3.57 -17.35 -3.15
CA ARG A 92 3.08 -18.32 -4.14
C ARG A 92 1.58 -18.58 -4.00
N ARG A 93 1.07 -18.67 -2.76
CA ARG A 93 -0.37 -18.78 -2.51
C ARG A 93 -1.10 -17.54 -3.04
N VAL A 94 -0.62 -16.34 -2.70
CA VAL A 94 -1.23 -15.09 -3.14
C VAL A 94 -1.26 -14.97 -4.67
N CYS A 95 -0.16 -15.23 -5.37
CA CYS A 95 -0.12 -15.27 -6.84
C CYS A 95 -1.10 -16.29 -7.42
N THR A 96 -1.21 -17.48 -6.80
CA THR A 96 -2.16 -18.51 -7.24
C THR A 96 -3.61 -18.05 -7.11
N GLU A 97 -3.95 -17.36 -6.03
CA GLU A 97 -5.29 -16.77 -5.85
C GLU A 97 -5.55 -15.64 -6.84
N MET A 98 -4.60 -14.72 -6.99
CA MET A 98 -4.65 -13.60 -7.93
C MET A 98 -4.83 -14.04 -9.39
N ALA A 99 -4.20 -15.16 -9.79
CA ALA A 99 -4.33 -15.72 -11.13
C ALA A 99 -5.78 -16.11 -11.48
N LYS A 100 -6.61 -16.49 -10.50
CA LYS A 100 -8.04 -16.79 -10.71
C LYS A 100 -8.84 -15.58 -11.21
N TYR A 101 -8.31 -14.38 -10.99
CA TYR A 101 -8.95 -13.11 -11.33
C TYR A 101 -8.25 -12.37 -12.47
N GLY A 102 -7.37 -13.06 -13.21
CA GLY A 102 -6.70 -12.52 -14.40
C GLY A 102 -5.33 -11.88 -14.15
N PHE A 103 -4.78 -11.95 -12.94
CA PHE A 103 -3.43 -11.48 -12.61
C PHE A 103 -2.44 -12.64 -12.55
N GLY A 104 -2.26 -13.34 -13.67
CA GLY A 104 -1.34 -14.47 -13.75
C GLY A 104 -0.02 -14.08 -14.41
N SER A 105 1.07 -14.01 -13.65
CA SER A 105 2.42 -13.96 -14.20
C SER A 105 3.20 -15.24 -13.96
N ILE A 106 4.27 -15.41 -14.73
CA ILE A 106 5.28 -16.42 -14.43
C ILE A 106 5.99 -16.05 -13.11
N GLU A 107 6.25 -17.06 -12.26
CA GLU A 107 6.85 -16.87 -10.93
C GLU A 107 8.14 -16.04 -10.98
N GLN A 108 9.00 -16.28 -11.97
CA GLN A 108 10.27 -15.56 -12.11
C GLN A 108 10.08 -14.06 -12.39
N ALA A 109 9.00 -13.68 -13.10
CA ALA A 109 8.72 -12.27 -13.37
C ALA A 109 8.28 -11.55 -12.08
N VAL A 110 7.46 -12.20 -11.25
CA VAL A 110 7.08 -11.69 -9.92
C VAL A 110 8.31 -11.54 -9.03
N VAL A 111 9.19 -12.56 -8.99
CA VAL A 111 10.45 -12.50 -8.22
C VAL A 111 11.32 -11.33 -8.68
N ASN A 112 11.45 -11.12 -9.99
CA ASN A 112 12.24 -10.01 -10.52
C ASN A 112 11.66 -8.65 -10.09
N ASP A 113 10.34 -8.47 -10.20
CA ASP A 113 9.68 -7.22 -9.78
C ASP A 113 9.74 -6.99 -8.27
N MET A 114 9.77 -8.06 -7.45
CA MET A 114 10.00 -7.92 -6.00
C MET A 114 11.34 -7.25 -5.66
N PHE A 115 12.39 -7.46 -6.47
CA PHE A 115 13.68 -6.77 -6.30
C PHE A 115 13.63 -5.29 -6.70
N HIS A 116 12.67 -4.92 -7.55
CA HIS A 116 12.51 -3.57 -8.09
C HIS A 116 11.27 -2.84 -7.57
N VAL A 117 10.59 -3.39 -6.56
CA VAL A 117 9.28 -2.93 -6.13
C VAL A 117 9.26 -1.44 -5.76
N MET A 118 10.33 -0.90 -5.16
CA MET A 118 10.44 0.54 -4.86
C MET A 118 10.30 1.43 -6.10
N HIS A 119 10.91 1.02 -7.21
CA HIS A 119 10.81 1.73 -8.48
C HIS A 119 9.39 1.61 -9.04
N GLU A 120 8.82 0.41 -9.00
CA GLU A 120 7.52 0.14 -9.59
C GLU A 120 6.36 0.80 -8.85
N ILE A 121 6.33 0.75 -7.51
CA ILE A 121 5.24 1.36 -6.71
C ILE A 121 5.27 2.90 -6.75
N SER A 122 6.39 3.48 -7.18
CA SER A 122 6.56 4.92 -7.35
C SER A 122 6.17 5.43 -8.73
N LYS A 123 5.91 4.54 -9.71
CA LYS A 123 5.46 4.95 -11.03
C LYS A 123 4.02 5.45 -10.96
N PRO A 124 3.71 6.60 -11.57
CA PRO A 124 2.33 7.04 -11.68
C PRO A 124 1.55 6.03 -12.51
N LEU A 125 0.43 5.54 -11.96
CA LEU A 125 -0.54 4.81 -12.76
C LEU A 125 -1.27 5.83 -13.62
N HIS A 126 -1.15 5.73 -14.94
CA HIS A 126 -1.72 6.70 -15.90
C HIS A 126 -3.25 6.61 -16.04
N GLN A 127 -3.94 5.97 -15.09
CA GLN A 127 -5.35 5.62 -15.23
C GLN A 127 -6.21 6.33 -14.20
N LYS A 128 -7.24 7.00 -14.71
CA LYS A 128 -8.36 7.48 -13.88
C LYS A 128 -9.24 6.27 -13.57
N SER A 129 -9.30 5.90 -12.31
CA SER A 129 -10.27 4.91 -11.88
C SER A 129 -11.67 5.54 -11.91
N ALA A 130 -12.62 4.89 -12.58
CA ALA A 130 -14.05 5.26 -12.49
C ALA A 130 -14.71 4.74 -11.20
N ALA A 131 -13.90 4.24 -10.25
CA ALA A 131 -14.39 3.49 -9.12
C ALA A 131 -14.86 4.38 -7.96
N LYS A 132 -15.61 3.75 -7.04
CA LYS A 132 -16.13 4.40 -5.83
C LYS A 132 -15.01 4.84 -4.89
N ALA A 133 -15.39 5.65 -3.90
CA ALA A 133 -14.58 5.88 -2.70
C ALA A 133 -13.92 4.58 -2.19
N GLY A 134 -12.61 4.62 -1.92
CA GLY A 134 -11.86 3.47 -1.43
C GLY A 134 -10.37 3.53 -1.74
N TYR A 135 -9.66 2.51 -1.28
CA TYR A 135 -8.24 2.31 -1.53
C TYR A 135 -8.03 1.40 -2.74
N TYR A 136 -7.25 1.86 -3.70
CA TYR A 136 -7.01 1.14 -4.93
C TYR A 136 -5.52 0.94 -5.14
N VAL A 137 -5.14 -0.31 -5.39
CA VAL A 137 -3.78 -0.69 -5.76
C VAL A 137 -3.82 -1.51 -7.02
N GLY A 138 -2.69 -1.67 -7.68
CA GLY A 138 -2.59 -2.56 -8.84
C GLY A 138 -1.68 -2.01 -9.92
N GLY A 139 -2.04 -2.31 -11.16
CA GLY A 139 -1.20 -2.10 -12.34
C GLY A 139 -1.19 -3.35 -13.21
N SER A 140 -0.32 -3.35 -14.22
CA SER A 140 -0.07 -4.54 -15.02
C SER A 140 0.60 -5.62 -14.16
N SER A 141 0.30 -6.89 -14.45
CA SER A 141 1.08 -7.99 -13.87
C SER A 141 2.50 -7.95 -14.44
N PRO A 142 3.56 -8.15 -13.63
CA PRO A 142 3.54 -8.74 -12.29
C PRO A 142 3.44 -7.74 -11.11
N LEU A 143 3.49 -6.43 -11.35
CA LEU A 143 3.45 -5.42 -10.29
C LEU A 143 2.24 -5.56 -9.36
N ALA A 144 1.05 -5.79 -9.91
CA ALA A 144 -0.15 -5.99 -9.11
C ALA A 144 0.01 -7.17 -8.12
N GLU A 145 0.59 -8.28 -8.55
CA GLU A 145 0.85 -9.44 -7.70
C GLU A 145 1.87 -9.11 -6.60
N VAL A 146 2.93 -8.36 -6.92
CA VAL A 146 3.94 -7.93 -5.95
C VAL A 146 3.32 -7.04 -4.87
N VAL A 147 2.53 -6.04 -5.26
CA VAL A 147 1.86 -5.13 -4.31
C VAL A 147 0.91 -5.92 -3.41
N VAL A 148 0.13 -6.85 -3.97
CA VAL A 148 -0.80 -7.67 -3.19
C VAL A 148 -0.05 -8.63 -2.25
N CYS A 149 1.08 -9.22 -2.67
CA CYS A 149 1.92 -10.01 -1.78
C CYS A 149 2.40 -9.21 -0.58
N MET A 150 2.85 -7.95 -0.81
CA MET A 150 3.26 -7.06 0.27
C MET A 150 2.10 -6.72 1.21
N LEU A 151 0.97 -6.27 0.68
CA LEU A 151 -0.17 -5.83 1.48
C LEU A 151 -0.81 -6.96 2.28
N THR A 152 -1.01 -8.13 1.67
CA THR A 152 -1.55 -9.29 2.38
C THR A 152 -0.66 -9.69 3.55
N LYS A 153 0.67 -9.65 3.35
CA LYS A 153 1.62 -9.96 4.42
C LYS A 153 1.63 -8.88 5.51
N LEU A 154 1.65 -7.60 5.12
CA LEU A 154 1.61 -6.47 6.06
C LEU A 154 0.32 -6.46 6.90
N GLN A 155 -0.84 -6.75 6.30
CA GLN A 155 -2.10 -6.92 7.03
C GLN A 155 -2.07 -8.12 7.97
N SER A 156 -1.54 -9.28 7.53
CA SER A 156 -1.42 -10.45 8.41
C SER A 156 -0.51 -10.23 9.62
N MET A 157 0.35 -9.20 9.57
CA MET A 157 1.25 -8.78 10.64
C MET A 157 0.74 -7.55 11.41
N ASN A 158 -0.46 -7.06 11.09
CA ASN A 158 -1.06 -5.84 11.67
C ASN A 158 -0.23 -4.57 11.50
N HIS A 159 0.58 -4.48 10.44
CA HIS A 159 1.31 -3.25 10.08
C HIS A 159 0.50 -2.34 9.16
N VAL A 160 -0.45 -2.91 8.43
CA VAL A 160 -1.56 -2.21 7.78
C VAL A 160 -2.83 -2.72 8.44
N PRO A 161 -3.82 -1.88 8.78
CA PRO A 161 -5.06 -2.33 9.39
C PRO A 161 -5.74 -3.42 8.56
N ASP A 162 -6.15 -4.49 9.24
CA ASP A 162 -6.68 -5.70 8.64
C ASP A 162 -8.15 -5.54 8.21
N ASP A 163 -8.84 -4.53 8.74
CA ASP A 163 -10.19 -4.12 8.39
C ASP A 163 -10.26 -3.16 7.19
N TYR A 164 -9.12 -2.75 6.62
CA TYR A 164 -9.09 -1.88 5.45
C TYR A 164 -9.24 -2.68 4.16
N PRO A 165 -10.37 -2.54 3.43
CA PRO A 165 -10.50 -3.15 2.12
C PRO A 165 -9.63 -2.39 1.13
N VAL A 166 -8.71 -3.12 0.48
CA VAL A 166 -7.89 -2.58 -0.60
C VAL A 166 -8.30 -3.24 -1.92
N TYR A 167 -8.91 -2.48 -2.80
CA TYR A 167 -9.34 -2.97 -4.12
C TYR A 167 -8.13 -3.06 -5.05
N VAL A 168 -8.01 -4.19 -5.74
CA VAL A 168 -6.94 -4.41 -6.71
C VAL A 168 -7.50 -4.22 -8.12
N ILE A 169 -6.90 -3.29 -8.86
CA ILE A 169 -7.27 -2.94 -10.22
C ILE A 169 -6.33 -3.56 -11.25
N ASP A 170 -6.90 -3.90 -12.40
CA ASP A 170 -6.14 -4.32 -13.57
C ASP A 170 -5.55 -3.13 -14.34
N GLU A 171 -4.85 -3.44 -15.42
CA GLU A 171 -4.31 -2.47 -16.39
C GLU A 171 -5.39 -1.69 -17.16
N ARG A 172 -6.67 -1.88 -16.88
CA ARG A 172 -7.78 -1.09 -17.44
C ARG A 172 -8.45 -0.23 -16.37
N GLY A 173 -7.93 -0.24 -15.15
CA GLY A 173 -8.51 0.47 -14.00
C GLY A 173 -9.75 -0.23 -13.43
N GLN A 174 -10.06 -1.46 -13.84
CA GLN A 174 -11.19 -2.22 -13.31
C GLN A 174 -10.78 -2.96 -12.05
N ALA A 175 -11.53 -2.76 -10.96
CA ALA A 175 -11.35 -3.56 -9.76
C ALA A 175 -11.74 -5.02 -10.03
N LYS A 176 -10.90 -5.96 -9.63
CA LYS A 176 -11.11 -7.41 -9.84
C LYS A 176 -11.21 -8.20 -8.53
N VAL A 177 -10.45 -7.78 -7.51
CA VAL A 177 -10.42 -8.42 -6.20
C VAL A 177 -10.28 -7.37 -5.10
N THR A 178 -10.50 -7.79 -3.87
CA THR A 178 -10.24 -7.00 -2.66
C THR A 178 -9.25 -7.76 -1.78
N VAL A 179 -8.26 -7.04 -1.25
CA VAL A 179 -7.40 -7.51 -0.17
C VAL A 179 -8.01 -7.05 1.16
N LEU A 180 -8.30 -8.00 2.04
CA LEU A 180 -8.86 -7.74 3.36
C LEU A 180 -8.38 -8.82 4.33
N LYS A 181 -8.00 -8.44 5.55
CA LYS A 181 -7.48 -9.36 6.58
C LYS A 181 -6.32 -10.25 6.11
N GLY A 182 -5.50 -9.74 5.20
CA GLY A 182 -4.38 -10.50 4.65
C GLY A 182 -4.77 -11.57 3.62
N GLU A 183 -6.02 -11.55 3.14
CA GLU A 183 -6.54 -12.50 2.16
C GLU A 183 -6.96 -11.81 0.86
N VAL A 184 -6.93 -12.56 -0.24
CA VAL A 184 -7.43 -12.13 -1.55
C VAL A 184 -8.86 -12.65 -1.69
N LEU A 185 -9.82 -11.74 -1.82
CA LEU A 185 -11.25 -12.02 -1.84
C LEU A 185 -11.89 -11.50 -3.13
N PRO A 186 -12.99 -12.12 -3.61
CA PRO A 186 -13.80 -11.51 -4.67
C PRO A 186 -14.39 -10.18 -4.19
N ILE A 187 -14.65 -9.28 -5.13
CA ILE A 187 -15.37 -8.04 -4.85
C ILE A 187 -16.83 -8.39 -4.53
N ALA A 188 -17.36 -7.93 -3.40
CA ALA A 188 -18.77 -8.06 -3.08
C ALA A 188 -19.61 -7.25 -4.08
N ASP A 189 -20.68 -7.85 -4.64
CA ASP A 189 -21.48 -7.26 -5.72
C ASP A 189 -22.05 -5.86 -5.38
N ASP A 190 -22.34 -5.60 -4.11
CA ASP A 190 -22.84 -4.29 -3.63
C ASP A 190 -21.81 -3.15 -3.73
N ALA A 191 -20.52 -3.48 -3.88
CA ALA A 191 -19.46 -2.48 -4.02
C ALA A 191 -19.44 -1.83 -5.42
N CYS A 192 -20.18 -2.34 -6.41
CA CYS A 192 -20.04 -1.95 -7.81
C CYS A 192 -21.26 -1.29 -8.49
N GLU A 193 -22.35 -0.97 -7.78
CA GLU A 193 -23.41 -0.18 -8.44
C GLU A 193 -23.04 1.30 -8.55
N PRO A 194 -22.94 1.89 -9.76
CA PRO A 194 -22.78 3.32 -9.90
C PRO A 194 -24.03 3.99 -9.33
N ARG A 195 -23.88 4.76 -8.24
CA ARG A 195 -24.86 5.81 -7.97
C ARG A 195 -24.68 6.79 -9.11
N GLU A 196 -25.65 6.82 -10.02
CA GLU A 196 -25.80 7.90 -11.00
C GLU A 196 -25.61 9.21 -10.24
N ALA A 197 -24.46 9.85 -10.44
CA ALA A 197 -24.28 11.23 -10.04
C ALA A 197 -25.21 12.01 -10.97
N ALA A 198 -26.35 12.43 -10.43
CA ALA A 198 -27.23 13.36 -11.10
C ALA A 198 -26.37 14.55 -11.57
N GLU A 199 -26.22 14.67 -12.88
CA GLU A 199 -25.83 15.90 -13.54
C GLU A 199 -26.92 16.94 -13.25
N GLU A 200 -26.74 17.76 -12.23
CA GLU A 200 -27.39 19.05 -12.11
C GLU A 200 -26.34 20.11 -11.79
N LEU A 201 -25.62 20.51 -12.84
CA LEU A 201 -25.05 21.84 -12.95
C LEU A 201 -25.35 22.35 -14.36
N ASP A 202 -26.65 22.52 -14.63
CA ASP A 202 -27.14 23.43 -15.65
C ASP A 202 -27.72 24.64 -14.91
N GLY A 203 -27.22 25.83 -15.24
CA GLY A 203 -27.49 27.05 -14.49
C GLY A 203 -26.52 28.16 -14.85
N ALA A 204 -26.48 28.45 -16.14
CA ALA A 204 -25.73 29.51 -16.78
C ALA A 204 -25.99 30.90 -16.17
N GLU A 205 -24.97 31.73 -16.36
CA GLU A 205 -25.01 33.19 -16.49
C GLU A 205 -26.37 33.75 -16.94
N GLU A 206 -26.90 34.73 -16.21
CA GLU A 206 -27.33 36.05 -16.71
C GLU A 206 -28.16 36.76 -15.63
N LEU A 207 -27.73 37.95 -15.20
CA LEU A 207 -28.53 39.18 -15.17
C LEU A 207 -27.79 40.29 -14.41
N GLU A 208 -27.01 41.06 -15.17
CA GLU A 208 -27.03 42.52 -15.00
C GLU A 208 -28.46 43.00 -15.30
N THR A 209 -29.13 43.61 -14.31
CA THR A 209 -29.80 44.93 -14.47
C THR A 209 -30.51 45.38 -13.18
N ARG A 210 -30.16 46.60 -12.74
CA ARG A 210 -30.98 47.57 -11.98
C ARG A 210 -31.41 47.23 -10.54
N ALA A 211 -30.73 47.84 -9.58
CA ALA A 211 -31.30 48.88 -8.70
C ALA A 211 -30.19 49.75 -8.10
#